data_AF-A0A8S4RNW5-F1
#
_entry.id   AF-A0A8S4RNW5-F1
#
_cell.length_a   1.000
_cell.length_b   1.000
_cell.length_c   1.000
_cell.angle_alpha   90.00
_cell.angle_beta   90.00
_cell.angle_gamma   90.00
#
_symmetry.space_group_name_H-M   'P 1'
#
loop_
_entity.id
_entity.type
_entity.pdbx_description
1 polymer ?
#
loop_
_entity_poly.entity_id
_entity_poly.type
_entity_poly.pdbx_seq_one_letter_code
_entity_poly.pdbx_strand_id
1 'polypeptide(L)'
;MQSQTTAVDGERASTNHVLIRPIRHKRPNLFIRTNSEVQKILIDEYNNAYGVVFTKDNKEYKAYASKEVIVSAGVVNSPKLLMLSGIGPKEHLESLNIPVVKDLAVGENLQDHVSFNGMIVALSNETATTVCEEQILSDIKEYAKMKSKNGPLSGLGPIMSAAFVKSEPNLIAPDLQYQANHVPNWRQFIADPITSEKTAILPCAYYDAVVPRIMNLVPKSKGKLLLNKSDPHGPPIIHSNYLGDDRDIKPLMKGIRRSQVPTCSMMLKEFTAQFLRHTAPSRRHLTPELVLRLVTPSCPLWSARIEDSPFSDPFWGFYWPGGQATARYILDNSDIIRHRGVLDVGCGCGAGAIAAAMRNAKQVVANDIDPFAVIATNINAELNKIKVKTDVDDYVGRSCKDFDVILIGDMFYDEEFASVLFEWLNKLTADNKLIACILNSELGHSLPGKHSAVARFRKTTCDY
;
A
#
# COMPACT_ATOMS: atom_id res chain seq x y z
N MET A 1 10.18 7.10 16.24
CA MET A 1 9.70 6.13 17.26
C MET A 1 10.48 4.85 17.02
N GLN A 2 11.24 4.33 18.00
CA GLN A 2 11.88 3.03 17.83
C GLN A 2 10.80 1.94 17.96
N SER A 3 10.66 1.09 16.95
CA SER A 3 9.76 -0.06 17.03
C SER A 3 10.21 -0.97 18.17
N GLN A 4 9.30 -1.28 19.09
CA GLN A 4 9.55 -2.28 20.13
C GLN A 4 9.46 -3.67 19.52
N THR A 5 10.35 -4.55 19.95
CA THR A 5 10.47 -5.91 19.41
C THR A 5 10.54 -6.89 20.56
N THR A 6 10.04 -8.11 20.37
CA THR A 6 10.17 -9.19 21.37
C THR A 6 11.55 -9.84 21.29
N ALA A 7 12.59 -9.04 21.53
CA ALA A 7 13.99 -9.44 21.51
C ALA A 7 14.76 -8.76 22.66
N VAL A 8 15.72 -9.48 23.25
CA VAL A 8 16.61 -9.00 24.30
C VAL A 8 18.02 -9.52 24.00
N ASP A 9 19.03 -8.67 24.13
CA ASP A 9 20.44 -9.00 23.88
C ASP A 9 20.68 -9.76 22.56
N GLY A 10 19.98 -9.33 21.50
CA GLY A 10 20.07 -9.92 20.16
C GLY A 10 19.35 -11.26 19.98
N GLU A 11 18.66 -11.77 21.00
CA GLU A 11 17.90 -13.02 20.95
C GLU A 11 16.39 -12.82 21.09
N ARG A 12 15.62 -13.77 20.56
CA ARG A 12 14.16 -13.80 20.74
C ARG A 12 13.79 -13.94 22.23
N ALA A 13 13.03 -12.97 22.74
CA ALA A 13 12.46 -13.00 24.08
C ALA A 13 11.06 -13.65 24.07
N SER A 14 10.98 -14.99 23.94
CA SER A 14 9.70 -15.69 23.98
C SER A 14 9.09 -15.75 25.37
N THR A 15 7.78 -15.96 25.48
CA THR A 15 7.07 -16.16 26.76
C THR A 15 7.70 -17.30 27.58
N ASN A 16 8.07 -18.41 26.93
CA ASN A 16 8.79 -19.50 27.60
C ASN A 16 10.17 -19.07 28.09
N HIS A 17 10.95 -18.34 27.29
CA HIS A 17 12.27 -17.86 27.69
C HIS A 17 12.16 -16.98 28.94
N VAL A 18 11.25 -16.00 28.92
CA VAL A 18 11.18 -14.96 29.95
C VAL A 18 10.44 -15.43 31.20
N LEU A 19 9.33 -16.15 31.06
CA LEU A 19 8.44 -16.46 32.19
C LEU A 19 8.62 -17.87 32.75
N ILE A 20 8.88 -18.87 31.90
CA ILE A 20 8.78 -20.28 32.30
C ILE A 20 10.16 -20.91 32.54
N ARG A 21 11.10 -20.76 31.60
CA ARG A 21 12.46 -21.31 31.68
C ARG A 21 13.18 -20.95 32.99
N PRO A 22 13.06 -19.73 33.55
CA PRO A 22 13.76 -19.38 34.79
C PRO A 22 13.22 -20.08 36.05
N ILE A 23 11.96 -20.57 36.02
CA ILE A 23 11.25 -21.11 37.20
C ILE A 23 10.94 -22.61 37.12
N ARG A 24 10.94 -23.22 35.93
CA ARG A 24 10.47 -24.61 35.71
C ARG A 24 11.23 -25.72 36.45
N HIS A 25 12.43 -25.42 36.96
CA HIS A 25 13.23 -26.34 37.78
C HIS A 25 13.42 -25.83 39.22
N LYS A 26 12.82 -24.69 39.56
CA LYS A 26 12.91 -24.06 40.88
C LYS A 26 11.62 -24.19 41.68
N ARG A 27 10.47 -24.18 40.98
CA ARG A 27 9.14 -24.24 41.59
C ARG A 27 8.64 -25.69 41.60
N PRO A 28 8.54 -26.35 42.78
CA PRO A 28 8.12 -27.75 42.85
C PRO A 28 6.64 -27.96 42.49
N ASN A 29 5.85 -26.89 42.46
CA ASN A 29 4.43 -26.90 42.11
C ASN A 29 4.15 -26.58 40.64
N LEU A 30 5.17 -26.46 39.79
CA LEU A 30 5.01 -26.24 38.34
C LEU A 30 5.44 -27.47 37.56
N PHE A 31 4.48 -28.10 36.89
CA PHE A 31 4.71 -29.25 36.03
C PHE A 31 4.48 -28.88 34.57
N ILE A 32 5.46 -29.17 33.72
CA ILE A 32 5.39 -28.90 32.28
C ILE A 32 5.51 -30.23 31.56
N ARG A 33 4.51 -30.54 30.73
CA ARG A 33 4.52 -31.72 29.86
C ARG A 33 4.50 -31.27 28.41
N THR A 34 5.62 -31.47 27.72
CA THR A 34 5.74 -31.28 26.27
C THR A 34 5.29 -32.54 25.54
N ASN A 35 5.10 -32.42 24.22
CA ASN A 35 4.64 -33.53 23.35
C ASN A 35 3.38 -34.19 23.91
N SER A 36 2.47 -33.36 24.43
CA SER A 36 1.25 -33.77 25.12
C SER A 36 0.09 -32.96 24.55
N GLU A 37 -0.58 -33.50 23.54
CA GLU A 37 -1.67 -32.80 22.85
C GLU A 37 -3.00 -33.06 23.54
N VAL A 38 -3.64 -32.02 24.04
CA VAL A 38 -4.96 -32.13 24.67
C VAL A 38 -6.01 -32.38 23.60
N GLN A 39 -6.74 -33.49 23.73
CA GLN A 39 -7.76 -33.93 22.77
C GLN A 39 -9.17 -33.51 23.19
N LYS A 40 -9.43 -33.44 24.51
CA LYS A 40 -10.76 -33.17 25.05
C LYS A 40 -10.70 -32.61 26.47
N ILE A 41 -11.61 -31.69 26.80
CA ILE A 41 -11.87 -31.22 28.16
C ILE A 41 -12.93 -32.13 28.79
N LEU A 42 -12.69 -32.54 30.02
CA LEU A 42 -13.63 -33.33 30.81
C LEU A 42 -14.58 -32.40 31.54
N ILE A 43 -15.88 -32.54 31.27
CA ILE A 43 -16.95 -31.67 31.78
C ILE A 43 -18.04 -32.55 32.39
N ASP A 44 -18.51 -32.18 33.59
CA ASP A 44 -19.60 -32.90 34.30
C ASP A 44 -21.00 -32.44 33.85
N GLU A 45 -22.06 -33.07 34.37
CA GLU A 45 -23.45 -32.72 34.05
C GLU A 45 -23.87 -31.30 34.49
N TYR A 46 -23.09 -30.65 35.36
CA TYR A 46 -23.32 -29.28 35.83
C TYR A 46 -22.52 -28.24 35.04
N ASN A 47 -21.84 -28.66 33.97
CA ASN A 47 -20.95 -27.85 33.14
C ASN A 47 -19.65 -27.40 33.84
N ASN A 48 -19.16 -28.14 34.85
CA ASN A 48 -17.86 -27.87 35.45
C ASN A 48 -16.76 -28.63 34.71
N ALA A 49 -15.72 -27.91 34.26
CA ALA A 49 -14.52 -28.53 33.70
C ALA A 49 -13.63 -29.05 34.84
N TYR A 50 -13.45 -30.37 34.92
CA TYR A 50 -12.72 -31.03 36.01
C TYR A 50 -11.41 -31.69 35.56
N GLY A 51 -11.07 -31.62 34.27
CA GLY A 51 -9.82 -32.17 33.77
C GLY A 51 -9.71 -32.16 32.25
N VAL A 52 -8.68 -32.84 31.76
CA VAL A 52 -8.41 -33.00 30.32
C VAL A 52 -7.96 -34.42 29.99
N VAL A 53 -8.28 -34.83 28.77
CA VAL A 53 -7.70 -36.00 28.10
C VAL A 53 -6.65 -35.51 27.13
N PHE A 54 -5.45 -36.09 27.17
CA PHE A 54 -4.36 -35.73 26.26
C PHE A 54 -3.62 -36.97 25.77
N THR A 55 -3.05 -36.87 24.57
CA THR A 55 -2.22 -37.91 23.99
C THR A 55 -0.75 -37.58 24.13
N LYS A 56 0.06 -38.58 24.47
CA LYS A 56 1.52 -38.50 24.50
C LYS A 56 2.08 -39.84 24.05
N ASP A 57 3.02 -39.82 23.12
CA ASP A 57 3.66 -41.03 22.58
C ASP A 57 2.60 -42.06 22.11
N ASN A 58 1.55 -41.58 21.43
CA ASN A 58 0.38 -42.35 20.97
C ASN A 58 -0.41 -43.08 22.07
N LYS A 59 -0.28 -42.66 23.34
CA LYS A 59 -1.06 -43.16 24.47
C LYS A 59 -1.92 -42.06 25.06
N GLU A 60 -3.12 -42.42 25.46
CA GLU A 60 -4.06 -41.51 26.12
C GLU A 60 -3.77 -41.43 27.62
N TYR A 61 -3.85 -40.22 28.16
CA TYR A 61 -3.70 -39.91 29.57
C TYR A 61 -4.78 -38.94 30.02
N LYS A 62 -5.09 -38.96 31.32
CA LYS A 62 -5.99 -38.00 31.96
C LYS A 62 -5.24 -37.18 32.99
N ALA A 63 -5.54 -35.89 33.05
CA ALA A 63 -5.10 -34.98 34.11
C ALA A 63 -6.33 -34.28 34.70
N TYR A 64 -6.48 -34.35 36.02
CA TYR A 64 -7.60 -33.76 36.74
C TYR A 64 -7.21 -32.42 37.37
N ALA A 65 -8.15 -31.48 37.39
CA ALA A 65 -7.99 -30.16 37.98
C ALA A 65 -8.91 -30.03 39.20
N SER A 66 -8.36 -29.57 40.32
CA SER A 66 -9.13 -29.33 41.55
C SER A 66 -9.82 -27.96 41.59
N LYS A 67 -9.48 -27.07 40.64
CA LYS A 67 -10.03 -25.71 40.55
C LYS A 67 -10.55 -25.42 39.15
N GLU A 68 -9.63 -25.25 38.21
CA GLU A 68 -9.96 -24.73 36.88
C GLU A 68 -9.10 -25.38 35.80
N VAL A 69 -9.67 -25.47 34.59
CA VAL A 69 -8.95 -25.77 33.35
C VAL A 69 -8.87 -24.48 32.53
N ILE A 70 -7.66 -24.00 32.26
CA ILE A 70 -7.43 -22.76 31.49
C ILE A 70 -7.01 -23.14 30.06
N VAL A 71 -7.84 -22.81 29.07
CA VAL A 71 -7.55 -23.06 27.66
C VAL A 71 -6.74 -21.89 27.09
N SER A 72 -5.47 -22.16 26.78
CA SER A 72 -4.53 -21.18 26.20
C SER A 72 -3.89 -21.69 24.91
N ALA A 73 -4.65 -22.40 24.07
CA ALA A 73 -4.15 -23.07 22.87
C ALA A 73 -4.06 -22.13 21.63
N GLY A 74 -4.31 -20.83 21.81
CA GLY A 74 -4.27 -19.82 20.75
C GLY A 74 -5.55 -19.78 19.89
N VAL A 75 -5.58 -18.84 18.93
CA VAL A 75 -6.78 -18.51 18.13
C VAL A 75 -7.31 -19.67 17.29
N VAL A 76 -6.45 -20.62 16.90
CA VAL A 76 -6.83 -21.78 16.08
C VAL A 76 -7.23 -22.98 16.96
N ASN A 77 -6.35 -23.38 17.88
CA ASN A 77 -6.55 -24.64 18.59
C ASN A 77 -7.49 -24.53 19.80
N SER A 78 -7.71 -23.33 20.37
CA SER A 78 -8.67 -23.15 21.46
C SER A 78 -10.11 -23.41 21.01
N PRO A 79 -10.63 -22.78 19.93
CA PRO A 79 -11.98 -23.09 19.45
C PRO A 79 -12.10 -24.53 18.95
N LYS A 80 -11.06 -25.09 18.32
CA LYS A 80 -11.01 -26.52 17.96
C LYS A 80 -11.21 -27.41 19.20
N LEU A 81 -10.43 -27.21 20.26
CA LEU A 81 -10.52 -28.01 21.48
C LEU A 81 -11.88 -27.87 22.17
N LEU A 82 -12.41 -26.64 22.23
CA LEU A 82 -13.75 -26.39 22.79
C LEU A 82 -14.83 -27.15 22.01
N MET A 83 -14.81 -27.07 20.67
CA MET A 83 -15.75 -27.79 19.82
C MET A 83 -15.63 -29.31 19.99
N LEU A 84 -14.40 -29.86 20.01
CA LEU A 84 -14.16 -31.30 20.28
C LEU A 84 -14.63 -31.73 21.67
N SER A 85 -14.74 -30.78 22.61
CA SER A 85 -15.26 -30.99 23.96
C SER A 85 -16.76 -30.78 24.07
N GLY A 86 -17.47 -30.54 22.95
CA GLY A 86 -18.91 -30.33 22.93
C GLY A 86 -19.36 -28.89 23.20
N ILE A 87 -18.44 -27.92 23.19
CA ILE A 87 -18.75 -26.50 23.36
C ILE A 87 -18.56 -25.76 22.03
N GLY A 88 -19.66 -25.39 21.37
CA GLY A 88 -19.63 -24.75 20.07
C GLY A 88 -20.98 -24.77 19.36
N PRO A 89 -21.05 -24.38 18.07
CA PRO A 89 -22.31 -24.24 17.36
C PRO A 89 -23.04 -25.59 17.27
N LYS A 90 -24.23 -25.68 17.86
CA LYS A 90 -24.99 -26.93 18.00
C LYS A 90 -25.10 -27.72 16.71
N GLU A 91 -25.56 -27.09 15.63
CA GLU A 91 -25.76 -27.75 14.33
C GLU A 91 -24.45 -28.33 13.76
N HIS A 92 -23.33 -27.62 13.93
CA HIS A 92 -22.02 -28.07 13.45
C HIS A 92 -21.54 -29.29 14.25
N LEU A 93 -21.68 -29.25 15.58
CA LEU A 93 -21.30 -30.35 16.46
C LEU A 93 -22.15 -31.61 16.22
N GLU A 94 -23.47 -31.45 16.09
CA GLU A 94 -24.40 -32.54 15.79
C GLU A 94 -24.08 -33.18 14.44
N SER A 95 -23.70 -32.38 13.43
CA SER A 95 -23.30 -32.90 12.11
C SER A 95 -22.05 -33.79 12.14
N LEU A 96 -21.26 -33.71 13.22
CA LEU A 96 -20.05 -34.50 13.45
C LEU A 96 -20.24 -35.59 14.50
N ASN A 97 -21.47 -35.81 14.98
CA ASN A 97 -21.78 -36.73 16.07
C ASN A 97 -21.04 -36.40 17.38
N ILE A 98 -20.78 -35.11 17.64
CA ILE A 98 -20.19 -34.65 18.89
C ILE A 98 -21.32 -34.26 19.84
N PRO A 99 -21.42 -34.88 21.04
CA PRO A 99 -22.43 -34.48 22.02
C PRO A 99 -22.30 -33.02 22.41
N VAL A 100 -23.41 -32.28 22.32
CA VAL A 100 -23.45 -30.85 22.65
C VAL A 100 -23.57 -30.68 24.16
N VAL A 101 -22.50 -30.15 24.76
CA VAL A 101 -22.47 -29.71 26.16
C VAL A 101 -23.04 -28.29 26.27
N LYS A 102 -22.59 -27.40 25.37
CA LYS A 102 -23.07 -26.02 25.34
C LYS A 102 -23.06 -25.44 23.94
N ASP A 103 -24.20 -24.91 23.52
CA ASP A 103 -24.34 -24.18 22.26
C ASP A 103 -23.81 -22.74 22.41
N LEU A 104 -22.69 -22.44 21.75
CA LEU A 104 -22.01 -21.14 21.76
C LEU A 104 -21.38 -20.89 20.39
N ALA A 105 -21.20 -19.62 20.01
CA ALA A 105 -20.57 -19.21 18.74
C ALA A 105 -19.03 -19.42 18.71
N VAL A 106 -18.55 -20.58 19.14
CA VAL A 106 -17.13 -20.95 19.12
C VAL A 106 -16.67 -21.15 17.69
N GLY A 107 -15.53 -20.56 17.35
CA GLY A 107 -14.96 -20.60 16.00
C GLY A 107 -15.44 -19.45 15.11
N GLU A 108 -16.48 -18.71 15.48
CA GLU A 108 -16.94 -17.53 14.74
C GLU A 108 -16.09 -16.29 15.03
N ASN A 109 -16.29 -15.22 14.26
CA ASN A 109 -15.68 -13.91 14.47
C ASN A 109 -14.14 -13.91 14.38
N LEU A 110 -13.57 -14.79 13.55
CA LEU A 110 -12.13 -14.77 13.22
C LEU A 110 -11.81 -13.47 12.50
N GLN A 111 -10.81 -12.74 12.99
CA GLN A 111 -10.33 -11.50 12.37
C GLN A 111 -8.81 -11.58 12.27
N ASP A 112 -8.27 -11.11 11.16
CA ASP A 112 -6.85 -11.01 10.91
C ASP A 112 -6.58 -9.80 10.01
N HIS A 113 -5.37 -9.25 10.09
CA HIS A 113 -4.99 -8.09 9.28
C HIS A 113 -4.74 -8.52 7.83
N VAL A 114 -5.67 -8.17 6.94
CA VAL A 114 -5.43 -8.31 5.50
C VAL A 114 -4.30 -7.38 5.08
N SER A 115 -3.36 -7.90 4.30
CA SER A 115 -2.16 -7.18 3.89
C SER A 115 -1.89 -7.27 2.40
N PHE A 116 -1.25 -6.25 1.85
CA PHE A 116 -0.80 -6.18 0.47
C PHE A 116 0.67 -5.76 0.44
N ASN A 117 1.49 -6.46 -0.34
CA ASN A 117 2.87 -6.04 -0.59
C ASN A 117 2.86 -4.97 -1.70
N GLY A 118 3.32 -3.77 -1.39
CA GLY A 118 3.44 -2.67 -2.35
C GLY A 118 4.57 -2.85 -3.35
N MET A 119 5.03 -1.76 -3.94
CA MET A 119 6.11 -1.78 -4.93
C MET A 119 7.43 -2.23 -4.30
N ILE A 120 8.09 -3.21 -4.93
CA ILE A 120 9.41 -3.66 -4.53
C ILE A 120 10.43 -2.62 -4.97
N VAL A 121 11.27 -2.20 -4.03
CA VAL A 121 12.38 -1.28 -4.29
C VAL A 121 13.67 -2.08 -4.24
N ALA A 122 14.22 -2.37 -5.41
CA ALA A 122 15.55 -2.97 -5.53
C ALA A 122 16.62 -2.01 -4.98
N LEU A 123 17.57 -2.56 -4.24
CA LEU A 123 18.67 -1.81 -3.65
C LEU A 123 19.92 -1.89 -4.54
N SER A 124 20.73 -0.84 -4.48
CA SER A 124 22.06 -0.85 -5.10
C SER A 124 23.03 -1.70 -4.28
N ASN A 125 24.16 -2.08 -4.87
CA ASN A 125 25.20 -2.84 -4.16
C ASN A 125 25.76 -2.11 -2.92
N GLU A 126 25.62 -0.78 -2.84
CA GLU A 126 26.05 0.03 -1.69
C GLU A 126 25.07 -0.05 -0.50
N THR A 127 23.83 -0.49 -0.74
CA THR A 127 22.75 -0.51 0.27
C THR A 127 22.20 -1.91 0.53
N ALA A 128 22.30 -2.82 -0.44
CA ALA A 128 22.00 -4.22 -0.27
C ALA A 128 22.92 -4.84 0.78
N THR A 129 22.37 -5.76 1.58
CA THR A 129 23.11 -6.47 2.64
C THR A 129 23.36 -7.92 2.29
N THR A 130 22.99 -8.37 1.10
CA THR A 130 23.25 -9.74 0.64
C THR A 130 24.74 -10.07 0.66
N VAL A 131 25.05 -11.28 1.13
CA VAL A 131 26.41 -11.84 1.16
C VAL A 131 26.39 -13.27 0.60
N CYS A 132 27.55 -13.83 0.30
CA CYS A 132 27.66 -15.20 -0.17
C CYS A 132 27.29 -16.23 0.92
N GLU A 133 26.95 -17.45 0.52
CA GLU A 133 26.52 -18.51 1.43
C GLU A 133 27.58 -18.86 2.47
N GLU A 134 28.86 -18.82 2.10
CA GLU A 134 29.97 -19.07 3.02
C GLU A 134 29.99 -18.04 4.16
N GLN A 135 29.72 -16.77 3.86
CA GLN A 135 29.64 -15.72 4.86
C GLN A 135 28.43 -15.92 5.77
N ILE A 136 27.25 -16.27 5.23
CA ILE A 136 26.06 -16.57 6.03
C ILE A 136 26.35 -17.70 7.02
N LEU A 137 26.98 -18.79 6.54
CA LEU A 137 27.36 -19.91 7.39
C LEU A 137 28.41 -19.52 8.43
N SER A 138 29.33 -18.62 8.10
CA SER A 138 30.29 -18.06 9.06
C SER A 138 29.57 -17.26 10.15
N ASP A 139 28.71 -16.33 9.76
CA ASP A 139 27.94 -15.47 10.68
C ASP A 139 27.08 -16.30 11.63
N ILE A 140 26.45 -17.39 11.15
CA ILE A 140 25.68 -18.33 11.99
C ILE A 140 26.59 -19.01 13.02
N LYS A 141 27.75 -19.52 12.59
CA LYS A 141 28.71 -20.18 13.48
C LYS A 141 29.27 -19.22 14.53
N GLU A 142 29.57 -18.00 14.14
CA GLU A 142 30.06 -16.96 15.04
C GLU A 142 28.98 -16.55 16.04
N TYR A 143 27.79 -16.21 15.56
CA TYR A 143 26.63 -15.88 16.40
C TYR A 143 26.35 -16.97 17.44
N ALA A 144 26.40 -18.25 17.06
CA ALA A 144 26.19 -19.37 17.98
C ALA A 144 27.22 -19.40 19.13
N LYS A 145 28.47 -19.00 18.88
CA LYS A 145 29.56 -18.98 19.87
C LYS A 145 29.60 -17.72 20.73
N MET A 146 28.97 -16.63 20.29
CA MET A 146 28.97 -15.35 21.01
C MET A 146 28.24 -15.44 22.35
N LYS A 147 28.85 -14.84 23.39
CA LYS A 147 28.21 -14.65 24.71
C LYS A 147 27.19 -13.53 24.73
N SER A 148 27.47 -12.43 24.04
CA SER A 148 26.54 -11.33 23.79
C SER A 148 26.23 -11.32 22.30
N LYS A 149 24.97 -11.49 21.91
CA LYS A 149 24.63 -11.61 20.49
C LYS A 149 24.68 -10.24 19.83
N ASN A 150 25.45 -10.16 18.76
CA ASN A 150 25.59 -8.98 17.93
C ASN A 150 25.73 -9.38 16.45
N GLY A 151 25.94 -8.39 15.59
CA GLY A 151 26.10 -8.62 14.15
C GLY A 151 24.77 -8.84 13.40
N PRO A 152 24.83 -9.21 12.12
CA PRO A 152 23.67 -9.24 11.23
C PRO A 152 22.52 -10.09 11.76
N LEU A 153 22.81 -11.26 12.33
CA LEU A 153 21.79 -12.20 12.81
C LEU A 153 21.03 -11.74 14.06
N SER A 154 21.53 -10.72 14.77
CA SER A 154 20.80 -10.03 15.84
C SER A 154 19.86 -8.93 15.33
N GLY A 155 20.01 -8.53 14.06
CA GLY A 155 19.20 -7.50 13.42
C GLY A 155 17.88 -8.03 12.87
N LEU A 156 16.87 -7.17 12.88
CA LEU A 156 15.52 -7.47 12.34
C LEU A 156 15.31 -6.89 10.93
N GLY A 157 16.38 -6.36 10.33
CA GLY A 157 16.34 -5.76 9.00
C GLY A 157 15.35 -4.58 8.88
N PRO A 158 14.76 -4.38 7.70
CA PRO A 158 13.82 -3.29 7.42
C PRO A 158 12.55 -3.33 8.28
N ILE A 159 12.21 -4.48 8.88
CA ILE A 159 10.97 -4.70 9.65
C ILE A 159 10.85 -3.73 10.84
N MET A 160 11.98 -3.20 11.33
CA MET A 160 11.98 -2.17 12.37
C MET A 160 11.32 -0.86 11.92
N SER A 161 11.23 -0.62 10.61
CA SER A 161 10.59 0.55 10.03
C SER A 161 9.11 0.28 9.81
N ALA A 162 8.28 0.92 10.62
CA ALA A 162 6.84 0.88 10.47
C ALA A 162 6.24 2.28 10.61
N ALA A 163 5.15 2.52 9.89
CA ALA A 163 4.35 3.74 9.98
C ALA A 163 2.88 3.38 10.18
N PHE A 164 2.25 4.00 11.18
CA PHE A 164 0.83 3.88 11.43
C PHE A 164 0.14 5.14 10.90
N VAL A 165 -0.75 4.98 9.94
CA VAL A 165 -1.35 6.08 9.19
C VAL A 165 -2.86 5.95 9.17
N LYS A 166 -3.54 7.09 9.18
CA LYS A 166 -4.99 7.16 8.96
C LYS A 166 -5.29 7.23 7.46
N SER A 167 -6.16 6.37 6.95
CA SER A 167 -6.64 6.41 5.57
C SER A 167 -7.46 7.68 5.30
N GLU A 168 -8.19 8.15 6.32
CA GLU A 168 -8.96 9.41 6.31
C GLU A 168 -8.56 10.32 7.50
N PRO A 169 -8.51 11.66 7.33
CA PRO A 169 -8.08 12.58 8.39
C PRO A 169 -8.92 12.54 9.68
N ASN A 170 -10.21 12.21 9.56
CA ASN A 170 -11.19 12.24 10.64
C ASN A 170 -11.22 10.97 11.52
N LEU A 171 -10.44 9.94 11.20
CA LEU A 171 -10.38 8.73 12.03
C LEU A 171 -9.78 9.04 13.40
N ILE A 172 -10.25 8.35 14.45
CA ILE A 172 -9.73 8.54 15.81
C ILE A 172 -8.32 7.97 15.99
N ALA A 173 -8.00 6.89 15.29
CA ALA A 173 -6.73 6.17 15.34
C ALA A 173 -6.32 5.70 13.93
N PRO A 174 -5.02 5.38 13.71
CA PRO A 174 -4.55 4.74 12.48
C PRO A 174 -5.31 3.44 12.18
N ASP A 175 -5.74 3.31 10.93
CA ASP A 175 -6.38 2.10 10.38
C ASP A 175 -5.50 1.39 9.35
N LEU A 176 -4.35 1.99 9.00
CA LEU A 176 -3.33 1.39 8.15
C LEU A 176 -1.99 1.30 8.86
N GLN A 177 -1.28 0.20 8.63
CA GLN A 177 0.15 0.08 8.95
C GLN A 177 0.94 -0.19 7.68
N TYR A 178 1.99 0.60 7.47
CA TYR A 178 3.06 0.29 6.54
C TYR A 178 4.19 -0.34 7.33
N GLN A 179 4.67 -1.50 6.89
CA GLN A 179 5.83 -2.16 7.45
C GLN A 179 6.82 -2.44 6.31
N ALA A 180 8.06 -1.98 6.44
CA ALA A 180 9.07 -2.31 5.45
C ALA A 180 9.52 -3.75 5.68
N ASN A 181 9.35 -4.60 4.68
CA ASN A 181 9.82 -5.98 4.69
C ASN A 181 11.08 -6.10 3.86
N HIS A 182 11.95 -7.02 4.29
CA HIS A 182 13.08 -7.46 3.49
C HIS A 182 12.57 -8.34 2.34
N VAL A 183 13.23 -8.24 1.19
CA VAL A 183 13.06 -9.16 0.08
C VAL A 183 14.46 -9.65 -0.30
N PRO A 184 14.77 -10.94 -0.04
CA PRO A 184 16.00 -11.53 -0.54
C PRO A 184 15.80 -12.01 -1.98
N ASN A 185 16.78 -11.76 -2.84
CA ASN A 185 16.76 -12.12 -4.26
C ASN A 185 15.47 -11.65 -4.93
N TRP A 186 15.32 -10.33 -5.04
CA TRP A 186 14.09 -9.71 -5.57
C TRP A 186 13.69 -10.20 -6.95
N ARG A 187 14.66 -10.62 -7.79
CA ARG A 187 14.39 -11.19 -9.11
C ARG A 187 13.63 -12.51 -9.02
N GLN A 188 14.04 -13.39 -8.10
CA GLN A 188 13.33 -14.64 -7.85
C GLN A 188 11.96 -14.38 -7.23
N PHE A 189 11.87 -13.42 -6.30
CA PHE A 189 10.61 -13.04 -5.69
C PHE A 189 9.59 -12.53 -6.73
N ILE A 190 10.00 -11.72 -7.71
CA ILE A 190 9.10 -11.28 -8.78
C ILE A 190 8.72 -12.43 -9.72
N ALA A 191 9.65 -13.35 -10.00
CA ALA A 191 9.40 -14.48 -10.89
C ALA A 191 8.44 -15.52 -10.28
N ASP A 192 8.58 -15.82 -8.98
CA ASP A 192 7.72 -16.74 -8.24
C ASP A 192 7.59 -16.32 -6.77
N PRO A 193 6.66 -15.40 -6.46
CA PRO A 193 6.53 -14.86 -5.10
C PRO A 193 6.06 -15.91 -4.10
N ILE A 194 5.19 -16.85 -4.53
CA ILE A 194 4.59 -17.85 -3.64
C ILE A 194 5.65 -18.84 -3.17
N THR A 195 6.45 -19.37 -4.09
CA THR A 195 7.53 -20.29 -3.71
C THR A 195 8.60 -19.55 -2.94
N SER A 196 8.99 -18.35 -3.39
CA SER A 196 10.01 -17.54 -2.71
C SER A 196 9.67 -17.27 -1.24
N GLU A 197 8.41 -16.93 -0.93
CA GLU A 197 7.98 -16.69 0.45
C GLU A 197 7.92 -18.01 1.26
N LYS A 198 7.51 -19.13 0.65
CA LYS A 198 7.48 -20.44 1.32
C LYS A 198 8.86 -21.03 1.59
N THR A 199 9.84 -20.75 0.75
CA THR A 199 11.20 -21.30 0.84
C THR A 199 12.22 -20.29 1.36
N ALA A 200 11.77 -19.13 1.86
CA ALA A 200 12.65 -18.12 2.43
C ALA A 200 13.35 -18.65 3.69
N ILE A 201 14.60 -19.08 3.53
CA ILE A 201 15.46 -19.59 4.63
C ILE A 201 16.56 -18.60 5.03
N LEU A 202 16.68 -17.49 4.30
CA LEU A 202 17.71 -16.49 4.55
C LEU A 202 17.36 -15.63 5.77
N PRO A 203 18.34 -15.33 6.66
CA PRO A 203 18.14 -14.39 7.74
C PRO A 203 17.66 -13.02 7.23
N CYS A 204 16.71 -12.42 7.93
CA CYS A 204 16.09 -11.13 7.54
C CYS A 204 17.06 -9.95 7.44
N ALA A 205 18.29 -10.13 7.92
CA ALA A 205 19.37 -9.17 7.83
C ALA A 205 20.02 -9.10 6.44
N TYR A 206 19.86 -10.12 5.58
CA TYR A 206 20.45 -10.17 4.24
C TYR A 206 19.37 -10.02 3.18
N TYR A 207 19.39 -8.90 2.45
CA TYR A 207 18.38 -8.57 1.46
C TYR A 207 18.92 -7.60 0.41
N ASP A 208 18.37 -7.67 -0.80
CA ASP A 208 18.73 -6.83 -1.95
C ASP A 208 17.54 -6.01 -2.46
N ALA A 209 16.39 -6.10 -1.79
CA ALA A 209 15.26 -5.21 -1.98
C ALA A 209 14.45 -5.03 -0.68
N VAL A 210 13.65 -3.98 -0.66
CA VAL A 210 12.65 -3.72 0.38
C VAL A 210 11.27 -3.59 -0.24
N VAL A 211 10.24 -4.00 0.49
CA VAL A 211 8.85 -3.86 0.06
C VAL A 211 7.99 -3.32 1.21
N PRO A 212 7.19 -2.27 1.00
CA PRO A 212 6.24 -1.83 2.01
C PRO A 212 5.05 -2.78 2.03
N ARG A 213 4.89 -3.55 3.12
CA ARG A 213 3.66 -4.30 3.41
C ARG A 213 2.65 -3.35 4.03
N ILE A 214 1.51 -3.20 3.37
CA ILE A 214 0.40 -2.35 3.77
C ILE A 214 -0.65 -3.25 4.43
N MET A 215 -1.03 -2.96 5.66
CA MET A 215 -1.97 -3.76 6.44
C MET A 215 -3.18 -2.92 6.82
N ASN A 216 -4.38 -3.47 6.64
CA ASN A 216 -5.60 -2.93 7.24
C ASN A 216 -5.70 -3.42 8.70
N LEU A 217 -5.63 -2.49 9.64
CA LEU A 217 -5.61 -2.76 11.08
C LEU A 217 -7.01 -2.92 11.68
N VAL A 218 -8.05 -2.50 10.98
CA VAL A 218 -9.42 -2.50 11.49
C VAL A 218 -10.36 -3.20 10.50
N PRO A 219 -10.06 -4.45 10.10
CA PRO A 219 -10.87 -5.18 9.15
C PRO A 219 -12.30 -5.36 9.65
N LYS A 220 -13.26 -5.29 8.74
CA LYS A 220 -14.69 -5.55 8.97
C LYS A 220 -15.07 -6.96 8.56
N SER A 221 -14.30 -7.54 7.64
CA SER A 221 -14.36 -8.95 7.29
C SER A 221 -14.18 -9.83 8.52
N LYS A 222 -15.13 -10.76 8.69
CA LYS A 222 -15.11 -11.76 9.76
C LYS A 222 -15.14 -13.15 9.15
N GLY A 223 -14.15 -13.93 9.51
CA GLY A 223 -14.05 -15.33 9.18
C GLY A 223 -14.64 -16.24 10.24
N LYS A 224 -14.45 -17.54 10.01
CA LYS A 224 -14.79 -18.60 10.96
C LYS A 224 -13.85 -19.79 10.86
N LEU A 225 -13.78 -20.56 11.94
CA LEU A 225 -13.03 -21.78 12.07
C LEU A 225 -14.00 -22.93 12.38
N LEU A 226 -13.91 -23.99 11.59
CA LEU A 226 -14.74 -25.17 11.72
C LEU A 226 -13.87 -26.40 11.97
N LEU A 227 -14.39 -27.37 12.72
CA LEU A 227 -13.81 -28.72 12.70
C LEU A 227 -13.91 -29.30 11.29
N ASN A 228 -12.88 -30.05 10.88
CA ASN A 228 -12.89 -30.76 9.61
C ASN A 228 -13.85 -31.95 9.69
N LYS A 229 -14.75 -32.07 8.70
CA LYS A 229 -15.78 -33.12 8.69
C LYS A 229 -15.21 -34.53 8.54
N SER A 230 -14.11 -34.69 7.80
CA SER A 230 -13.50 -36.00 7.55
C SER A 230 -12.61 -36.46 8.71
N ASP A 231 -12.03 -35.51 9.44
CA ASP A 231 -11.19 -35.77 10.62
C ASP A 231 -11.28 -34.59 11.59
N PRO A 232 -12.20 -34.64 12.59
CA PRO A 232 -12.34 -33.56 13.57
C PRO A 232 -11.09 -33.33 14.42
N HIS A 233 -10.25 -34.36 14.60
CA HIS A 233 -9.00 -34.27 15.34
C HIS A 233 -7.84 -33.74 14.49
N GLY A 234 -7.99 -33.71 13.17
CA GLY A 234 -7.04 -33.16 12.22
C GLY A 234 -7.01 -31.62 12.16
N PRO A 235 -6.35 -31.03 11.15
CA PRO A 235 -6.35 -29.58 10.95
C PRO A 235 -7.78 -29.03 10.76
N PRO A 236 -8.15 -27.92 11.43
CA PRO A 236 -9.46 -27.32 11.24
C PRO A 236 -9.57 -26.64 9.87
N ILE A 237 -10.80 -26.41 9.43
CA ILE A 237 -11.09 -25.60 8.24
C ILE A 237 -11.13 -24.14 8.66
N ILE A 238 -10.29 -23.32 8.04
CA ILE A 238 -10.18 -21.89 8.32
C ILE A 238 -10.74 -21.11 7.13
N HIS A 239 -11.82 -20.37 7.37
CA HIS A 239 -12.38 -19.43 6.42
C HIS A 239 -12.04 -18.02 6.88
N SER A 240 -10.97 -17.42 6.36
CA SER A 240 -10.56 -16.06 6.77
C SER A 240 -11.52 -14.97 6.32
N ASN A 241 -12.26 -15.21 5.23
CA ASN A 241 -13.20 -14.25 4.63
C ASN A 241 -12.54 -12.91 4.26
N TYR A 242 -11.27 -12.93 3.84
CA TYR A 242 -10.55 -11.70 3.47
C TYR A 242 -11.29 -10.94 2.36
N LEU A 243 -11.45 -9.63 2.55
CA LEU A 243 -12.15 -8.74 1.63
C LEU A 243 -13.61 -9.16 1.36
N GLY A 244 -14.22 -9.94 2.27
CA GLY A 244 -15.64 -10.27 2.20
C GLY A 244 -16.56 -9.09 2.57
N ASP A 245 -15.99 -8.02 3.13
CA ASP A 245 -16.68 -6.75 3.39
C ASP A 245 -16.01 -5.61 2.60
N ASP A 246 -16.78 -4.96 1.72
CA ASP A 246 -16.28 -3.90 0.83
C ASP A 246 -15.64 -2.71 1.58
N ARG A 247 -15.99 -2.52 2.86
CA ARG A 247 -15.40 -1.47 3.70
C ARG A 247 -13.91 -1.69 3.95
N ASP A 248 -13.40 -2.90 3.74
CA ASP A 248 -11.97 -3.20 3.86
C ASP A 248 -11.16 -2.78 2.63
N ILE A 249 -11.81 -2.66 1.48
CA ILE A 249 -11.16 -2.38 0.19
C ILE A 249 -10.67 -0.93 0.15
N LYS A 250 -11.53 0.02 0.52
CA LYS A 250 -11.24 1.46 0.36
C LYS A 250 -9.99 1.91 1.16
N PRO A 251 -9.82 1.57 2.46
CA PRO A 251 -8.59 1.90 3.18
C PRO A 251 -7.36 1.27 2.55
N LEU A 252 -7.44 -0.02 2.17
CA LEU A 252 -6.30 -0.73 1.58
C LEU A 252 -5.88 -0.10 0.25
N MET A 253 -6.82 0.23 -0.64
CA MET A 253 -6.55 0.91 -1.91
C MET A 253 -5.90 2.28 -1.72
N LYS A 254 -6.36 3.07 -0.73
CA LYS A 254 -5.70 4.33 -0.37
C LYS A 254 -4.29 4.10 0.13
N GLY A 255 -4.10 3.04 0.91
CA GLY A 255 -2.81 2.59 1.41
C GLY A 255 -1.82 2.31 0.28
N ILE A 256 -2.26 1.54 -0.71
CA ILE A 256 -1.51 1.16 -1.92
C ILE A 256 -1.14 2.40 -2.73
N ARG A 257 -2.09 3.25 -3.08
CA ARG A 257 -1.83 4.47 -3.87
C ARG A 257 -0.80 5.38 -3.20
N ARG A 258 -0.88 5.56 -1.88
CA ARG A 258 0.11 6.34 -1.13
C ARG A 258 1.51 5.72 -1.14
N SER A 259 1.61 4.39 -1.18
CA SER A 259 2.92 3.71 -1.28
C SER A 259 3.59 3.84 -2.64
N GLN A 260 2.82 4.15 -3.68
CA GLN A 260 3.30 4.34 -5.05
C GLN A 260 3.85 5.75 -5.27
N VAL A 261 3.46 6.72 -4.44
CA VAL A 261 4.05 8.06 -4.49
C VAL A 261 5.53 7.96 -4.05
N PRO A 262 6.51 8.37 -4.88
CA PRO A 262 7.93 8.45 -4.53
C PRO A 262 8.16 9.41 -3.36
N THR A 263 7.97 8.96 -2.13
CA THR A 263 8.31 9.73 -0.93
C THR A 263 9.79 9.60 -0.54
N CYS A 264 10.57 8.77 -1.25
CA CYS A 264 12.00 8.67 -1.04
C CYS A 264 12.73 9.81 -1.74
N SER A 265 13.39 10.68 -0.94
CA SER A 265 14.26 11.76 -1.44
C SER A 265 15.34 11.28 -2.43
N MET A 266 15.72 10.00 -2.36
CA MET A 266 16.64 9.35 -3.28
C MET A 266 16.03 9.14 -4.68
N MET A 267 14.79 8.66 -4.77
CA MET A 267 14.07 8.49 -6.05
C MET A 267 13.78 9.85 -6.70
N LEU A 268 13.45 10.86 -5.89
CA LEU A 268 13.33 12.26 -6.34
C LEU A 268 14.64 12.79 -6.95
N LYS A 269 15.79 12.55 -6.31
CA LYS A 269 17.10 12.97 -6.82
C LYS A 269 17.46 12.26 -8.12
N GLU A 270 17.23 10.95 -8.19
CA GLU A 270 17.53 10.15 -9.36
C GLU A 270 16.63 10.53 -10.55
N PHE A 271 15.33 10.67 -10.32
CA PHE A 271 14.40 11.21 -11.32
C PHE A 271 14.86 12.58 -11.80
N THR A 272 15.15 13.50 -10.88
CA THR A 272 15.60 14.86 -11.24
C THR A 272 16.85 14.82 -12.10
N ALA A 273 17.83 13.98 -11.77
CA ALA A 273 19.05 13.82 -12.54
C ALA A 273 18.77 13.30 -13.96
N GLN A 274 17.94 12.25 -14.08
CA GLN A 274 17.56 11.70 -15.39
C GLN A 274 16.71 12.68 -16.20
N PHE A 275 15.76 13.37 -15.56
CA PHE A 275 14.94 14.41 -16.17
C PHE A 275 15.81 15.50 -16.78
N LEU A 276 16.76 16.03 -16.02
CA LEU A 276 17.68 17.06 -16.51
C LEU A 276 18.59 16.56 -17.63
N ARG A 277 19.00 15.28 -17.62
CA ARG A 277 19.82 14.66 -18.67
C ARG A 277 19.06 14.45 -19.97
N HIS A 278 17.78 14.08 -19.89
CA HIS A 278 16.97 13.65 -21.03
C HIS A 278 15.99 14.73 -21.53
N THR A 279 15.98 15.92 -20.93
CA THR A 279 15.22 17.08 -21.41
C THR A 279 16.13 18.27 -21.64
N ALA A 280 15.67 19.25 -22.41
CA ALA A 280 16.35 20.52 -22.63
C ALA A 280 15.35 21.69 -22.52
N PRO A 281 15.78 22.86 -22.00
CA PRO A 281 14.94 24.05 -22.04
C PRO A 281 14.58 24.42 -23.49
N SER A 282 13.30 24.65 -23.75
CA SER A 282 12.77 24.99 -25.05
C SER A 282 11.75 26.12 -24.93
N ARG A 283 11.73 26.97 -25.95
CA ARG A 283 10.63 27.92 -26.24
C ARG A 283 9.97 27.62 -27.60
N ARG A 284 10.33 26.49 -28.24
CA ARG A 284 9.88 26.10 -29.58
C ARG A 284 8.50 25.43 -29.50
N HIS A 285 7.49 26.20 -29.13
CA HIS A 285 6.08 25.82 -28.99
C HIS A 285 5.18 27.06 -29.12
N LEU A 286 3.86 26.90 -29.06
CA LEU A 286 2.87 27.98 -29.27
C LEU A 286 2.88 29.09 -28.18
N THR A 287 3.60 28.86 -27.09
CA THR A 287 3.68 29.79 -25.94
C THR A 287 5.13 30.18 -25.62
N PRO A 288 5.86 30.85 -26.53
CA PRO A 288 7.28 31.13 -26.38
C PRO A 288 7.62 32.02 -25.17
N GLU A 289 6.65 32.61 -24.49
CA GLU A 289 6.79 33.31 -23.21
C GLU A 289 7.25 32.37 -22.08
N LEU A 290 6.87 31.10 -22.13
CA LEU A 290 7.29 30.07 -21.19
C LEU A 290 8.59 29.41 -21.66
N VAL A 291 9.51 29.14 -20.73
CA VAL A 291 10.60 28.17 -20.92
C VAL A 291 10.18 26.87 -20.26
N LEU A 292 10.09 25.79 -21.02
CA LEU A 292 9.81 24.46 -20.47
C LEU A 292 10.97 23.53 -20.80
N ARG A 293 11.39 22.71 -19.84
CA ARG A 293 12.24 21.56 -20.13
C ARG A 293 11.39 20.46 -20.72
N LEU A 294 11.69 20.13 -21.97
CA LEU A 294 10.98 19.15 -22.76
C LEU A 294 11.96 18.18 -23.39
N VAL A 295 11.48 17.01 -23.80
CA VAL A 295 12.20 16.13 -24.70
C VAL A 295 12.24 16.81 -26.06
N THR A 296 13.44 17.07 -26.56
CA THR A 296 13.66 17.76 -27.85
C THR A 296 14.46 16.86 -28.78
N PRO A 297 14.52 17.12 -30.10
CA PRO A 297 15.33 16.32 -31.04
C PRO A 297 16.82 16.17 -30.68
N SER A 298 17.36 17.06 -29.85
CA SER A 298 18.74 16.97 -29.34
C SER A 298 18.90 16.08 -28.09
N CYS A 299 17.82 15.61 -27.49
CA CYS A 299 17.83 14.79 -26.29
C CYS A 299 17.93 13.30 -26.67
N PRO A 300 18.71 12.47 -25.94
CA PRO A 300 18.82 11.04 -26.22
C PRO A 300 17.47 10.30 -26.21
N LEU A 301 16.52 10.77 -25.38
CA LEU A 301 15.20 10.17 -25.25
C LEU A 301 14.30 10.38 -26.48
N TRP A 302 14.58 11.39 -27.33
CA TRP A 302 13.75 11.69 -28.51
C TRP A 302 13.76 10.57 -29.55
N SER A 303 14.88 9.89 -29.71
CA SER A 303 15.07 8.81 -30.68
C SER A 303 15.27 7.44 -30.01
N ALA A 304 15.07 7.36 -28.69
CA ALA A 304 15.23 6.11 -27.95
C ALA A 304 14.08 5.14 -28.23
N ARG A 305 14.36 3.84 -28.17
CA ARG A 305 13.31 2.82 -28.11
C ARG A 305 12.68 2.84 -26.72
N ILE A 306 11.43 2.39 -26.61
CA ILE A 306 10.71 2.30 -25.33
C ILE A 306 11.51 1.48 -24.31
N GLU A 307 12.15 0.40 -24.75
CA GLU A 307 12.99 -0.49 -23.92
C GLU A 307 14.25 0.18 -23.36
N ASP A 308 14.77 1.20 -24.05
CA ASP A 308 15.97 1.93 -23.66
C ASP A 308 15.65 3.19 -22.82
N SER A 309 14.36 3.47 -22.62
CA SER A 309 13.91 4.62 -21.85
C SER A 309 14.16 4.38 -20.36
N PRO A 310 14.79 5.32 -19.64
CA PRO A 310 14.87 5.25 -18.17
C PRO A 310 13.51 5.55 -17.50
N PHE A 311 12.47 5.86 -18.28
CA PHE A 311 11.11 6.15 -17.82
C PHE A 311 10.10 5.21 -18.48
N SER A 312 9.13 4.72 -17.71
CA SER A 312 8.04 3.90 -18.24
C SER A 312 7.10 4.68 -19.17
N ASP A 313 6.78 5.93 -18.80
CA ASP A 313 5.98 6.85 -19.60
C ASP A 313 6.38 8.32 -19.33
N PRO A 314 7.19 8.95 -20.19
CA PRO A 314 7.69 10.30 -19.98
C PRO A 314 6.74 11.40 -20.51
N PHE A 315 5.41 11.24 -20.37
CA PHE A 315 4.42 12.18 -20.91
C PHE A 315 4.63 13.64 -20.43
N TRP A 316 5.09 13.83 -19.18
CA TRP A 316 5.43 15.15 -18.61
C TRP A 316 6.61 15.82 -19.31
N GLY A 317 7.38 15.08 -20.11
CA GLY A 317 8.48 15.57 -20.92
C GLY A 317 8.04 16.16 -22.25
N PHE A 318 6.77 15.98 -22.63
CA PHE A 318 6.19 16.51 -23.85
C PHE A 318 5.19 17.62 -23.54
N TYR A 319 5.13 18.61 -24.43
CA TYR A 319 4.16 19.68 -24.34
C TYR A 319 3.03 19.41 -25.32
N TRP A 320 2.01 18.69 -24.84
CA TRP A 320 0.91 18.20 -25.65
C TRP A 320 0.05 19.33 -26.24
N PRO A 321 -0.60 19.11 -27.41
CA PRO A 321 -1.32 20.16 -28.12
C PRO A 321 -2.42 20.85 -27.31
N GLY A 322 -3.20 20.11 -26.53
CA GLY A 322 -4.24 20.65 -25.65
C GLY A 322 -3.65 21.50 -24.52
N GLY A 323 -2.56 21.06 -23.91
CA GLY A 323 -1.78 21.87 -22.97
C GLY A 323 -1.31 23.18 -23.60
N GLN A 324 -0.78 23.14 -24.83
CA GLN A 324 -0.29 24.33 -25.55
C GLN A 324 -1.39 25.34 -25.83
N ALA A 325 -2.53 24.88 -26.36
CA ALA A 325 -3.63 25.77 -26.70
C ALA A 325 -4.34 26.32 -25.45
N THR A 326 -4.45 25.53 -24.37
CA THR A 326 -4.97 26.03 -23.08
C THR A 326 -4.06 27.11 -22.51
N ALA A 327 -2.75 26.88 -22.44
CA ALA A 327 -1.80 27.88 -21.95
C ALA A 327 -1.76 29.14 -22.83
N ARG A 328 -1.80 29.00 -24.16
CA ARG A 328 -1.88 30.14 -25.10
C ARG A 328 -3.11 31.00 -24.83
N TYR A 329 -4.26 30.34 -24.71
CA TYR A 329 -5.52 31.03 -24.44
C TYR A 329 -5.48 31.81 -23.13
N ILE A 330 -4.94 31.22 -22.06
CA ILE A 330 -4.75 31.89 -20.77
C ILE A 330 -3.86 33.12 -20.91
N LEU A 331 -2.75 32.99 -21.64
CA LEU A 331 -1.82 34.08 -21.83
C LEU A 331 -2.44 35.25 -22.61
N ASP A 332 -3.35 34.97 -23.54
CA ASP A 332 -4.04 35.98 -24.36
C ASP A 332 -5.28 36.56 -23.68
N ASN A 333 -5.95 35.79 -22.82
CA ASN A 333 -7.23 36.14 -22.20
C ASN A 333 -7.11 36.26 -20.67
N SER A 334 -6.16 37.06 -20.20
CA SER A 334 -5.79 37.10 -18.78
C SER A 334 -6.95 37.42 -17.81
N ASP A 335 -8.01 38.09 -18.28
CA ASP A 335 -9.20 38.43 -17.48
C ASP A 335 -9.95 37.21 -16.94
N ILE A 336 -9.84 36.04 -17.58
CA ILE A 336 -10.50 34.82 -17.13
C ILE A 336 -9.86 34.24 -15.86
N ILE A 337 -8.61 34.59 -15.57
CA ILE A 337 -7.79 34.03 -14.47
C ILE A 337 -7.35 35.09 -13.45
N ARG A 338 -7.29 36.36 -13.85
CA ARG A 338 -6.82 37.44 -12.98
C ARG A 338 -7.58 37.46 -11.65
N HIS A 339 -6.83 37.42 -10.54
CA HIS A 339 -7.37 37.41 -9.17
C HIS A 339 -8.27 36.22 -8.79
N ARG A 340 -8.27 35.14 -9.58
CA ARG A 340 -9.02 33.91 -9.33
C ARG A 340 -8.14 32.78 -8.82
N GLY A 341 -8.73 31.84 -8.09
CA GLY A 341 -8.08 30.57 -7.77
C GLY A 341 -8.12 29.61 -8.96
N VAL A 342 -6.98 29.05 -9.33
CA VAL A 342 -6.84 28.17 -10.50
C VAL A 342 -6.34 26.80 -10.08
N LEU A 343 -7.02 25.76 -10.57
CA LEU A 343 -6.58 24.36 -10.49
C LEU A 343 -6.26 23.86 -11.89
N ASP A 344 -5.02 23.45 -12.13
CA ASP A 344 -4.57 22.80 -13.36
C ASP A 344 -4.51 21.29 -13.13
N VAL A 345 -5.47 20.55 -13.67
CA VAL A 345 -5.63 19.11 -13.42
C VAL A 345 -4.99 18.33 -14.57
N GLY A 346 -4.16 17.34 -14.24
CA GLY A 346 -3.32 16.65 -15.22
C GLY A 346 -2.28 17.62 -15.80
N CYS A 347 -1.57 18.33 -14.93
CA CYS A 347 -0.74 19.46 -15.33
C CYS A 347 0.46 19.07 -16.19
N GLY A 348 0.92 17.80 -16.15
CA GLY A 348 2.02 17.30 -16.99
C GLY A 348 3.30 18.14 -16.86
N CYS A 349 3.69 18.86 -17.91
CA CYS A 349 4.85 19.75 -17.91
C CYS A 349 4.63 21.09 -17.15
N GLY A 350 3.42 21.35 -16.67
CA GLY A 350 3.06 22.50 -15.82
C GLY A 350 2.73 23.80 -16.56
N ALA A 351 2.59 23.76 -17.89
CA ALA A 351 2.47 24.96 -18.70
C ALA A 351 1.21 25.79 -18.39
N GLY A 352 0.06 25.15 -18.18
CA GLY A 352 -1.21 25.82 -17.85
C GLY A 352 -1.11 26.60 -16.54
N ALA A 353 -0.62 25.93 -15.49
CA ALA A 353 -0.39 26.54 -14.20
C ALA A 353 0.62 27.70 -14.24
N ILE A 354 1.74 27.54 -14.95
CA ILE A 354 2.75 28.60 -15.09
C ILE A 354 2.14 29.80 -15.83
N ALA A 355 1.40 29.57 -16.92
CA ALA A 355 0.72 30.63 -17.67
C ALA A 355 -0.30 31.37 -16.78
N ALA A 356 -1.09 30.65 -15.98
CA ALA A 356 -2.05 31.24 -15.06
C ALA A 356 -1.37 32.11 -13.99
N ALA A 357 -0.27 31.63 -13.42
CA ALA A 357 0.50 32.36 -12.42
C ALA A 357 1.17 33.62 -13.02
N MET A 358 1.68 33.56 -14.25
CA MET A 358 2.20 34.73 -14.98
C MET A 358 1.14 35.81 -15.23
N ARG A 359 -0.14 35.43 -15.25
CA ARG A 359 -1.29 36.33 -15.47
C ARG A 359 -2.00 36.76 -14.18
N ASN A 360 -1.30 36.74 -13.05
CA ASN A 360 -1.78 37.23 -11.75
C ASN A 360 -3.03 36.50 -11.23
N ALA A 361 -3.09 35.18 -11.40
CA ALA A 361 -3.98 34.33 -10.60
C ALA A 361 -3.77 34.60 -9.10
N LYS A 362 -4.84 34.55 -8.30
CA LYS A 362 -4.76 34.70 -6.83
C LYS A 362 -4.01 33.53 -6.20
N GLN A 363 -4.29 32.33 -6.69
CA GLN A 363 -3.59 31.11 -6.32
C GLN A 363 -3.60 30.16 -7.51
N VAL A 364 -2.55 29.36 -7.65
CA VAL A 364 -2.48 28.31 -8.67
C VAL A 364 -2.01 27.02 -8.01
N VAL A 365 -2.77 25.95 -8.24
CA VAL A 365 -2.39 24.59 -7.90
C VAL A 365 -2.20 23.80 -9.21
N ALA A 366 -0.98 23.35 -9.45
CA ALA A 366 -0.66 22.37 -10.49
C ALA A 366 -0.82 20.97 -9.90
N ASN A 367 -1.77 20.22 -10.42
CA ASN A 367 -2.13 18.91 -9.91
C ASN A 367 -1.90 17.82 -10.97
N ASP A 368 -1.23 16.76 -10.55
CA ASP A 368 -1.10 15.54 -11.34
C ASP A 368 -1.00 14.34 -10.39
N ILE A 369 -1.72 13.26 -10.69
CA ILE A 369 -1.63 12.03 -9.90
C ILE A 369 -0.26 11.38 -10.05
N ASP A 370 0.48 11.70 -11.12
CA ASP A 370 1.87 11.31 -11.27
C ASP A 370 2.79 12.32 -10.54
N PRO A 371 3.47 11.90 -9.46
CA PRO A 371 4.43 12.74 -8.75
C PRO A 371 5.61 13.20 -9.61
N PHE A 372 5.97 12.48 -10.67
CA PHE A 372 7.02 12.88 -11.61
C PHE A 372 6.62 14.12 -12.44
N ALA A 373 5.34 14.21 -12.82
CA ALA A 373 4.79 15.40 -13.47
C ALA A 373 4.81 16.63 -12.55
N VAL A 374 4.51 16.44 -11.26
CA VAL A 374 4.64 17.49 -10.23
C VAL A 374 6.09 17.96 -10.09
N ILE A 375 7.08 17.05 -10.12
CA ILE A 375 8.50 17.43 -10.08
C ILE A 375 8.89 18.22 -11.33
N ALA A 376 8.52 17.73 -12.52
CA ALA A 376 8.77 18.41 -13.80
C ALA A 376 8.16 19.82 -13.81
N THR A 377 6.93 19.96 -13.31
CA THR A 377 6.22 21.24 -13.14
C THR A 377 7.01 22.19 -12.23
N ASN A 378 7.50 21.73 -11.08
CA ASN A 378 8.29 22.57 -10.16
C ASN A 378 9.58 23.09 -10.82
N ILE A 379 10.30 22.22 -11.56
CA ILE A 379 11.52 22.60 -12.30
C ILE A 379 11.19 23.64 -13.38
N ASN A 380 10.09 23.45 -14.11
CA ASN A 380 9.64 24.40 -15.13
C ASN A 380 9.17 25.73 -14.52
N ALA A 381 8.50 25.71 -13.37
CA ALA A 381 8.09 26.91 -12.66
C ALA A 381 9.32 27.73 -12.23
N GLU A 382 10.35 27.05 -11.69
CA GLU A 382 11.63 27.68 -11.32
C GLU A 382 12.33 28.31 -12.54
N LEU A 383 12.36 27.63 -13.69
CA LEU A 383 12.93 28.17 -14.93
C LEU A 383 12.24 29.45 -15.40
N ASN A 384 10.95 29.60 -15.11
CA ASN A 384 10.17 30.81 -15.39
C ASN A 384 10.19 31.82 -14.25
N LYS A 385 10.87 31.54 -13.13
CA LYS A 385 10.88 32.36 -11.90
C LYS A 385 9.48 32.57 -11.31
N ILE A 386 8.62 31.56 -11.44
CA ILE A 386 7.24 31.55 -10.96
C ILE A 386 7.12 30.55 -9.81
N LYS A 387 6.32 30.89 -8.79
CA LYS A 387 5.95 29.95 -7.74
C LYS A 387 4.56 29.38 -8.03
N VAL A 388 4.46 28.06 -8.05
CA VAL A 388 3.20 27.32 -8.20
C VAL A 388 3.12 26.33 -7.05
N LYS A 389 1.94 26.17 -6.44
CA LYS A 389 1.72 25.09 -5.47
C LYS A 389 1.48 23.80 -6.25
N THR A 390 2.09 22.70 -5.84
CA THR A 390 1.88 21.40 -6.49
C THR A 390 1.14 20.42 -5.57
N ASP A 391 0.39 19.49 -6.16
CA ASP A 391 -0.43 18.52 -5.44
C ASP A 391 -0.52 17.20 -6.24
N VAL A 392 -0.50 16.06 -5.55
CA VAL A 392 -0.60 14.71 -6.14
C VAL A 392 -1.92 13.99 -5.84
N ASP A 393 -2.84 14.67 -5.14
CA ASP A 393 -4.16 14.13 -4.88
C ASP A 393 -4.98 13.96 -6.16
N ASP A 394 -5.80 12.91 -6.21
CA ASP A 394 -6.78 12.71 -7.28
C ASP A 394 -7.99 13.63 -7.05
N TYR A 395 -8.09 14.73 -7.80
CA TYR A 395 -9.18 15.71 -7.70
C TYR A 395 -10.45 15.31 -8.44
N VAL A 396 -10.38 14.36 -9.39
CA VAL A 396 -11.54 13.98 -10.21
C VAL A 396 -12.62 13.39 -9.30
N GLY A 397 -13.83 13.94 -9.40
CA GLY A 397 -14.96 13.58 -8.53
C GLY A 397 -15.05 14.33 -7.20
N ARG A 398 -14.08 15.19 -6.84
CA ARG A 398 -14.13 16.01 -5.61
C ARG A 398 -14.83 17.35 -5.82
N SER A 399 -15.24 17.99 -4.72
CA SER A 399 -15.66 19.40 -4.75
C SER A 399 -14.43 20.33 -4.77
N CYS A 400 -14.31 21.19 -5.78
CA CYS A 400 -13.21 22.15 -5.94
C CYS A 400 -13.58 23.54 -5.43
N LYS A 401 -14.04 23.65 -4.17
CA LYS A 401 -14.62 24.89 -3.64
C LYS A 401 -13.64 26.06 -3.63
N ASP A 402 -12.35 25.78 -3.41
CA ASP A 402 -11.29 26.78 -3.28
C ASP A 402 -10.79 27.35 -4.62
N PHE A 403 -11.28 26.84 -5.74
CA PHE A 403 -10.85 27.25 -7.08
C PHE A 403 -12.02 27.82 -7.85
N ASP A 404 -11.78 28.85 -8.65
CA ASP A 404 -12.80 29.47 -9.52
C ASP A 404 -12.65 29.00 -10.97
N VAL A 405 -11.43 28.63 -11.37
CA VAL A 405 -11.09 28.19 -12.72
C VAL A 405 -10.41 26.82 -12.68
N ILE A 406 -10.86 25.91 -13.55
CA ILE A 406 -10.27 24.59 -13.74
C ILE A 406 -9.68 24.53 -15.14
N LEU A 407 -8.40 24.18 -15.23
CA LEU A 407 -7.70 23.97 -16.50
C LEU A 407 -7.61 22.47 -16.78
N ILE A 408 -7.91 22.09 -18.01
CA ILE A 408 -7.78 20.73 -18.53
C ILE A 408 -7.10 20.80 -19.89
N GLY A 409 -5.87 20.31 -19.99
CA GLY A 409 -5.12 20.26 -21.24
C GLY A 409 -5.54 19.10 -22.13
N ASP A 410 -4.88 17.94 -21.93
CA ASP A 410 -5.05 16.73 -22.74
C ASP A 410 -5.43 15.53 -21.83
N MET A 411 -6.63 15.54 -21.26
CA MET A 411 -7.12 14.45 -20.39
C MET A 411 -8.22 13.58 -21.03
N PHE A 412 -8.65 13.88 -22.26
CA PHE A 412 -9.72 13.17 -22.98
C PHE A 412 -9.17 12.14 -23.98
N TYR A 413 -8.15 11.37 -23.59
CA TYR A 413 -7.51 10.37 -24.45
C TYR A 413 -8.08 8.95 -24.29
N ASP A 414 -8.81 8.68 -23.22
CA ASP A 414 -9.46 7.39 -22.91
C ASP A 414 -10.97 7.57 -22.77
N GLU A 415 -11.77 6.70 -23.38
CA GLU A 415 -13.23 6.86 -23.49
C GLU A 415 -13.96 6.62 -22.16
N GLU A 416 -13.49 5.64 -21.38
CA GLU A 416 -14.07 5.31 -20.07
C GLU A 416 -13.76 6.41 -19.05
N PHE A 417 -12.50 6.87 -19.01
CA PHE A 417 -12.07 7.98 -18.16
C PHE A 417 -12.70 9.31 -18.56
N ALA A 418 -12.85 9.58 -19.86
CA ALA A 418 -13.53 10.78 -20.35
C ALA A 418 -14.94 10.90 -19.78
N SER A 419 -15.70 9.80 -19.70
CA SER A 419 -17.05 9.80 -19.14
C SER A 419 -17.08 10.26 -17.68
N VAL A 420 -16.16 9.74 -16.86
CA VAL A 420 -16.02 10.15 -15.45
C VAL A 420 -15.61 11.63 -15.34
N LEU A 421 -14.67 12.06 -16.19
CA LEU A 421 -14.21 13.44 -16.23
C LEU A 421 -15.33 14.39 -16.63
N PHE A 422 -16.15 14.03 -17.63
CA PHE A 422 -17.32 14.81 -18.06
C PHE A 422 -18.35 14.99 -16.96
N GLU A 423 -18.73 13.91 -16.27
CA GLU A 423 -19.68 14.00 -15.16
C GLU A 423 -19.19 14.95 -14.07
N TRP A 424 -17.89 14.91 -13.78
CA TRP A 424 -17.29 15.78 -12.79
C TRP A 424 -17.25 17.24 -13.22
N LEU A 425 -16.81 17.54 -14.45
CA LEU A 425 -16.78 18.90 -14.99
C LEU A 425 -18.18 19.52 -15.08
N ASN A 426 -19.21 18.72 -15.38
CA ASN A 426 -20.61 19.15 -15.37
C ASN A 426 -21.06 19.59 -13.96
N LYS A 427 -20.70 18.83 -12.92
CA LYS A 427 -20.97 19.21 -11.52
C LYS A 427 -20.26 20.51 -11.14
N LEU A 428 -18.99 20.67 -11.54
CA LEU A 428 -18.25 21.90 -11.27
C LEU A 428 -18.82 23.12 -12.00
N THR A 429 -19.30 22.94 -13.22
CA THR A 429 -19.98 24.01 -13.96
C THR A 429 -21.29 24.42 -13.29
N ALA A 430 -22.06 23.46 -12.76
CA ALA A 430 -23.24 23.73 -11.95
C ALA A 430 -22.90 24.50 -10.65
N ASP A 431 -21.71 24.27 -10.10
CA ASP A 431 -21.13 25.00 -8.96
C ASP A 431 -20.49 26.36 -9.36
N ASN A 432 -20.83 26.90 -10.54
CA ASN A 432 -20.35 28.17 -11.10
C ASN A 432 -18.82 28.26 -11.28
N LYS A 433 -18.14 27.14 -11.50
CA LYS A 433 -16.71 27.13 -11.86
C LYS A 433 -16.53 27.37 -13.37
N LEU A 434 -15.49 28.10 -13.74
CA LEU A 434 -15.09 28.27 -15.14
C LEU A 434 -14.17 27.12 -15.55
N ILE A 435 -14.52 26.41 -16.63
CA ILE A 435 -13.68 25.33 -17.16
C ILE A 435 -12.99 25.84 -18.44
N ALA A 436 -11.66 25.82 -18.46
CA ALA A 436 -10.86 26.05 -19.65
C ALA A 436 -10.28 24.71 -20.10
N CYS A 437 -10.84 24.17 -21.18
CA CYS A 437 -10.47 22.87 -21.72
C CYS A 437 -10.51 22.86 -23.24
N ILE A 438 -9.87 21.85 -23.84
CA ILE A 438 -9.98 21.58 -25.27
C ILE A 438 -10.77 20.29 -25.47
N LEU A 439 -11.77 20.39 -26.33
CA LEU A 439 -12.69 19.31 -26.63
C LEU A 439 -12.66 19.03 -28.12
N ASN A 440 -12.72 17.75 -28.48
CA ASN A 440 -13.05 17.38 -29.84
C ASN A 440 -14.52 17.73 -30.14
N SER A 441 -14.81 18.09 -31.39
CA SER A 441 -16.10 18.66 -31.81
C SER A 441 -17.35 17.83 -31.46
N GLU A 442 -17.24 16.49 -31.36
CA GLU A 442 -18.35 15.61 -30.96
C GLU A 442 -18.67 15.68 -29.46
N LEU A 443 -17.64 15.88 -28.63
CA LEU A 443 -17.77 15.97 -27.16
C LEU A 443 -18.11 17.39 -26.68
N GLY A 444 -17.84 18.42 -27.48
CA GLY A 444 -18.14 19.81 -27.14
C GLY A 444 -19.64 20.14 -27.04
N HIS A 445 -20.51 19.28 -27.60
CA HIS A 445 -21.96 19.47 -27.59
C HIS A 445 -22.66 18.96 -26.32
N SER A 446 -21.97 18.21 -25.44
CA SER A 446 -22.56 17.56 -24.26
C SER A 446 -22.37 18.31 -22.94
N LEU A 447 -21.67 19.45 -22.93
CA LEU A 447 -21.46 20.28 -21.73
C LEU A 447 -22.46 21.46 -21.66
N PRO A 448 -23.46 21.45 -20.76
CA PRO A 448 -24.31 22.61 -20.48
C PRO A 448 -23.59 23.65 -19.59
N GLY A 449 -23.70 24.96 -19.89
CA GLY A 449 -23.15 26.06 -19.04
C GLY A 449 -22.32 27.15 -19.76
N LYS A 450 -21.70 28.06 -18.99
CA LYS A 450 -20.78 29.11 -19.50
C LYS A 450 -19.41 28.50 -19.86
N HIS A 451 -19.32 27.88 -21.02
CA HIS A 451 -18.07 27.34 -21.56
C HIS A 451 -17.43 28.35 -22.51
N SER A 452 -16.19 28.74 -22.24
CA SER A 452 -15.36 29.40 -23.25
C SER A 452 -14.64 28.30 -24.03
N ALA A 453 -15.24 27.83 -25.13
CA ALA A 453 -14.58 26.87 -26.02
C ALA A 453 -13.36 27.55 -26.66
N VAL A 454 -12.16 27.07 -26.30
CA VAL A 454 -10.89 27.70 -26.67
C VAL A 454 -10.50 27.45 -28.14
N ALA A 455 -10.87 26.30 -28.70
CA ALA A 455 -10.75 26.00 -30.12
C ALA A 455 -11.63 24.80 -30.50
N ARG A 456 -12.17 24.78 -31.72
CA ARG A 456 -12.78 23.59 -32.36
C ARG A 456 -11.84 23.08 -33.43
N PHE A 457 -11.28 21.89 -33.26
CA PHE A 457 -10.47 21.26 -34.29
C PHE A 457 -11.31 20.24 -35.06
N ARG A 458 -11.27 20.31 -36.39
CA ARG A 458 -11.70 19.21 -37.26
C ARG A 458 -10.51 18.27 -37.43
N LYS A 459 -10.74 16.96 -37.32
CA LYS A 459 -9.74 15.95 -37.69
C LYS A 459 -9.44 16.09 -39.20
N THR A 460 -8.39 16.82 -39.56
CA THR A 460 -7.78 16.70 -40.88
C THR A 460 -6.82 15.52 -40.81
N THR A 461 -7.13 14.47 -41.57
CA THR A 461 -6.17 13.42 -41.89
C THR A 461 -4.97 14.06 -42.57
N CYS A 462 -3.84 14.13 -41.88
CA CYS A 462 -2.55 14.36 -42.53
C CYS A 462 -1.98 12.98 -42.87
N ASP A 463 -1.87 12.71 -44.17
CA ASP A 463 -0.95 11.70 -44.67
C ASP A 463 0.50 12.20 -44.45
N TYR A 464 1.36 11.25 -44.10
CA TYR A 464 2.81 11.27 -43.80
C TYR A 464 3.23 11.34 -42.33
#